data_AF-A0A4Y9ZFX0-F1
#
_entry.id   AF-A0A4Y9ZFX0-F1
#
_cell.length_a   1.000
_cell.length_b   1.000
_cell.length_c   1.000
_cell.angle_alpha   90.00
_cell.angle_beta   90.00
_cell.angle_gamma   90.00
#
_symmetry.space_group_name_H-M   'P 1'
#
loop_
_entity.id
_entity.type
_entity.pdbx_description
1 polymer ?
#
loop_
_entity_poly.entity_id
_entity_poly.type
_entity_poly.pdbx_seq_one_letter_code
_entity_poly.pdbx_strand_id
1 'polypeptide(L)'
;ALILRFIAAALRDDPPVRALDQWRLGGDRRSPWLKKVKVGDEEYSVGDVIVVPIGKDEATGKTGPDLPDHPRDVPEDAMIADYFWFAKIISINFGEDNVHVQWFEHSSKTMLEDVSDARELFLTKICNNVGLKSIAGKVKAIQLPPNQPVLEPGLRTVFYYKFVYDKKEATFMDIPPLPVFDSPPDNCMCCAFQEQVAYDEFREIENGIVLKGVGYHIHDFVYIRSSDGPCKIGQITSIARPKRARDAVFSATVRRLGLFGSLSILPPGKFKDERELFMTDEKETVSTDDLIQVCYVAHGDILEDKAAWCQASPDHFYVRFYFPTLSPCSWGQCRQVAHEELLVCSYCLQEKIKEQHDWKQFASRSPLFILDPFAGVGALSQGLESAGGIKTTHAIEISPSAAFTFGKNSSDTVVYNQCANEMLRYTVKYHKGLLDATDQPKHLSEELVFLVSLTLA
;
A
#
# COMPACT_ATOMS: atom_id res chain seq x y z
N ALA A 1 -31.43 13.68 -16.94
CA ALA A 1 -31.58 15.13 -16.73
C ALA A 1 -30.24 15.83 -16.44
N LEU A 2 -29.50 15.45 -15.39
CA LEU A 2 -28.19 16.05 -15.08
C LEU A 2 -27.17 15.87 -16.21
N ILE A 3 -27.07 14.65 -16.77
CA ILE A 3 -26.19 14.36 -17.92
C ILE A 3 -26.46 15.33 -19.09
N LEU A 4 -27.72 15.48 -19.49
CA LEU A 4 -28.12 16.41 -20.56
C LEU A 4 -27.75 17.86 -20.27
N ARG A 5 -27.89 18.31 -19.01
CA ARG A 5 -27.47 19.66 -18.60
C ARG A 5 -25.95 19.83 -18.76
N PHE A 6 -25.17 18.83 -18.35
CA PHE A 6 -23.70 18.90 -18.44
C PHE A 6 -23.21 18.81 -19.89
N ILE A 7 -23.83 17.97 -20.73
CA ILE A 7 -23.55 17.92 -22.17
C ILE A 7 -23.82 19.28 -22.79
N ALA A 8 -25.01 19.85 -22.58
CA ALA A 8 -25.37 21.16 -23.12
C ALA A 8 -24.42 22.26 -22.63
N ALA A 9 -23.94 22.18 -21.39
CA ALA A 9 -22.98 23.13 -20.84
C ALA A 9 -21.57 22.98 -21.44
N ALA A 10 -21.12 21.75 -21.66
CA ALA A 10 -19.82 21.43 -22.25
C ALA A 10 -19.72 21.79 -23.73
N LEU A 11 -20.84 21.73 -24.46
CA LEU A 11 -20.95 22.12 -25.86
C LEU A 11 -21.12 23.65 -26.07
N ARG A 12 -21.14 24.45 -25.00
CA ARG A 12 -21.20 25.92 -25.14
C ARG A 12 -19.84 26.47 -25.56
N ASP A 13 -19.85 27.25 -26.63
CA ASP A 13 -18.69 28.01 -27.06
C ASP A 13 -18.40 29.16 -26.07
N ASP A 14 -17.15 29.20 -25.60
CA ASP A 14 -16.50 30.30 -24.88
C ASP A 14 -17.34 30.98 -23.76
N PRO A 15 -17.69 30.25 -22.68
CA PRO A 15 -18.46 30.83 -21.59
C PRO A 15 -17.68 31.97 -20.90
N PRO A 16 -18.34 33.10 -20.55
CA PRO A 16 -17.66 34.22 -19.90
C PRO A 16 -17.19 33.84 -18.49
N VAL A 17 -15.94 34.16 -18.17
CA VAL A 17 -15.36 33.96 -16.83
C VAL A 17 -15.30 35.30 -16.11
N ARG A 18 -15.84 35.37 -14.89
CA ARG A 18 -15.92 36.61 -14.09
C ARG A 18 -15.50 36.35 -12.64
N ALA A 19 -14.83 37.34 -12.06
CA ALA A 19 -14.46 37.36 -10.65
C ALA A 19 -14.74 38.74 -10.03
N LEU A 20 -15.11 38.76 -8.76
CA LEU A 20 -15.26 39.99 -7.97
C LEU A 20 -14.05 40.17 -7.06
N ASP A 21 -13.66 41.42 -6.78
CA ASP A 21 -12.52 41.73 -5.88
C ASP A 21 -12.64 41.04 -4.52
N GLN A 22 -13.85 41.01 -3.95
CA GLN A 22 -14.15 40.36 -2.66
C GLN A 22 -13.96 38.84 -2.66
N TRP A 23 -13.81 38.22 -3.83
CA TRP A 23 -13.55 36.78 -3.97
C TRP A 23 -12.07 36.44 -3.96
N ARG A 24 -11.15 37.41 -3.95
CA ARG A 24 -9.71 37.14 -3.83
C ARG A 24 -9.33 36.58 -2.47
N LEU A 25 -8.40 35.63 -2.46
CA LEU A 25 -7.81 35.10 -1.23
C LEU A 25 -6.96 36.17 -0.54
N GLY A 26 -7.03 36.23 0.80
CA GLY A 26 -6.22 37.16 1.62
C GLY A 26 -6.60 38.64 1.55
N GLY A 27 -7.59 39.04 0.74
CA GLY A 27 -7.98 40.46 0.58
C GLY A 27 -7.00 41.30 -0.26
N ASP A 28 -5.92 40.69 -0.77
CA ASP A 28 -4.99 41.34 -1.68
C ASP A 28 -5.60 41.38 -3.10
N ARG A 29 -5.78 42.59 -3.62
CA ARG A 29 -6.29 42.85 -4.97
C ARG A 29 -5.36 42.35 -6.08
N ARG A 30 -4.08 42.13 -5.79
CA ARG A 30 -3.09 41.64 -6.75
C ARG A 30 -2.93 40.12 -6.73
N SER A 31 -3.44 39.44 -5.71
CA SER A 31 -3.35 37.97 -5.62
C SER A 31 -4.10 37.32 -6.79
N PRO A 32 -3.48 36.40 -7.55
CA PRO A 32 -4.15 35.70 -8.63
C PRO A 32 -5.17 34.67 -8.11
N TRP A 33 -5.14 34.37 -6.81
CA TRP A 33 -5.89 33.28 -6.21
C TRP A 33 -7.28 33.72 -5.72
N LEU A 34 -8.31 32.92 -6.03
CA LEU A 34 -9.70 33.20 -5.65
C LEU A 34 -10.27 32.14 -4.71
N LYS A 35 -11.20 32.57 -3.84
CA LYS A 35 -12.12 31.70 -3.09
C LYS A 35 -13.27 31.22 -3.97
N LYS A 36 -13.64 32.02 -4.98
CA LYS A 36 -14.83 31.82 -5.83
C LYS A 36 -14.65 32.47 -7.20
N VAL A 37 -15.25 31.88 -8.22
CA VAL A 37 -15.26 32.36 -9.62
C VAL A 37 -16.61 32.07 -10.25
N LYS A 38 -17.01 32.84 -11.26
CA LYS A 38 -18.23 32.60 -12.05
C LYS A 38 -17.87 32.24 -13.49
N VAL A 39 -18.40 31.13 -14.00
CA VAL A 39 -18.23 30.67 -15.38
C VAL A 39 -19.62 30.54 -16.00
N GLY A 40 -19.89 31.33 -17.05
CA GLY A 40 -21.24 31.50 -17.56
C GLY A 40 -22.18 32.05 -16.48
N ASP A 41 -23.23 31.29 -16.16
CA ASP A 41 -24.20 31.66 -15.14
C ASP A 41 -23.96 31.01 -13.77
N GLU A 42 -23.00 30.09 -13.67
CA GLU A 42 -22.77 29.28 -12.48
C GLU A 42 -21.52 29.73 -11.72
N GLU A 43 -21.60 29.71 -10.39
CA GLU A 43 -20.50 30.10 -9.51
C GLU A 43 -19.86 28.87 -8.87
N TYR A 44 -18.53 28.86 -8.81
CA TYR A 44 -17.71 27.76 -8.30
C TYR A 44 -16.81 28.27 -7.19
N SER A 45 -16.77 27.54 -6.07
CA SER A 45 -15.95 27.86 -4.90
C SER A 45 -14.93 26.77 -4.63
N VAL A 46 -13.83 27.12 -3.94
CA VAL A 46 -12.89 26.11 -3.43
C VAL A 46 -13.65 25.08 -2.58
N GLY A 47 -13.39 23.80 -2.84
CA GLY A 47 -14.09 22.67 -2.22
C GLY A 47 -15.33 22.16 -2.97
N ASP A 48 -15.85 22.89 -3.96
CA ASP A 48 -16.94 22.40 -4.81
C ASP A 48 -16.46 21.17 -5.61
N VAL A 49 -17.39 20.23 -5.86
CA VAL A 49 -17.15 19.08 -6.75
C VAL A 49 -17.72 19.37 -8.12
N ILE A 50 -16.83 19.57 -9.08
CA ILE A 50 -17.14 19.87 -10.47
C ILE A 50 -17.21 18.62 -11.33
N VAL A 51 -17.86 18.76 -12.49
CA VAL A 51 -17.84 17.78 -13.57
C VAL A 51 -17.14 18.36 -14.79
N VAL A 52 -16.30 17.55 -15.42
CA VAL A 52 -15.45 17.93 -16.56
C VAL A 52 -15.59 16.85 -17.64
N PRO A 53 -15.79 17.20 -18.93
CA PRO A 53 -15.86 16.20 -19.99
C PRO A 53 -14.63 15.30 -20.01
N ILE A 54 -14.82 14.00 -20.26
CA ILE A 54 -13.71 13.06 -20.39
C ILE A 54 -12.93 13.43 -21.66
N GLY A 55 -11.72 13.94 -21.45
CA GLY A 55 -10.82 14.32 -22.53
C GLY A 55 -9.99 13.15 -23.04
N LYS A 56 -8.93 13.48 -23.77
CA LYS A 56 -7.88 12.51 -24.08
C LYS A 56 -7.02 12.28 -22.85
N ASP A 57 -6.86 11.02 -22.46
CA ASP A 57 -5.85 10.61 -21.50
C ASP A 57 -4.47 10.72 -22.17
N GLU A 58 -3.65 11.66 -21.72
CA GLU A 58 -2.31 11.90 -22.28
C GLU A 58 -1.35 10.74 -22.01
N ALA A 59 -1.52 10.01 -20.91
CA ALA A 59 -0.63 8.91 -20.51
C ALA A 59 -0.91 7.64 -21.32
N THR A 60 -2.19 7.34 -21.59
CA THR A 60 -2.57 6.13 -22.34
C THR A 60 -2.89 6.40 -23.81
N GLY A 61 -3.03 7.67 -24.20
CA GLY A 61 -3.46 8.09 -25.53
C GLY A 61 -4.93 7.80 -25.83
N LYS A 62 -5.69 7.22 -24.88
CA LYS A 62 -7.10 6.89 -25.04
C LYS A 62 -7.95 8.16 -25.07
N THR A 63 -8.81 8.27 -26.07
CA THR A 63 -9.78 9.35 -26.15
C THR A 63 -11.02 9.01 -25.34
N GLY A 64 -11.55 10.00 -24.63
CA GLY A 64 -12.89 9.93 -24.06
C GLY A 64 -13.96 9.71 -25.15
N PRO A 65 -15.17 9.30 -24.74
CA PRO A 65 -16.28 9.18 -25.68
C PRO A 65 -16.72 10.55 -26.18
N ASP A 66 -17.19 10.59 -27.42
CA ASP A 66 -17.82 11.79 -27.97
C ASP A 66 -19.07 12.14 -27.17
N LEU A 67 -19.25 13.44 -26.90
CA LEU A 67 -20.45 13.93 -26.24
C LEU A 67 -21.63 13.85 -27.24
N PRO A 68 -22.77 13.26 -26.86
CA PRO A 68 -23.93 13.17 -27.75
C PRO A 68 -24.50 14.55 -28.12
N ASP A 69 -24.76 14.78 -29.42
CA ASP A 69 -25.32 16.04 -29.93
C ASP A 69 -26.80 16.23 -29.59
N HIS A 70 -27.54 15.13 -29.41
CA HIS A 70 -28.97 15.16 -29.11
C HIS A 70 -29.33 14.36 -27.85
N PRO A 71 -30.31 14.83 -27.05
CA PRO A 71 -30.73 14.13 -25.84
C PRO A 71 -31.21 12.69 -26.03
N ARG A 72 -31.66 12.32 -27.23
CA ARG A 72 -32.13 10.98 -27.58
C ARG A 72 -30.99 9.98 -27.76
N ASP A 73 -29.77 10.47 -27.93
CA ASP A 73 -28.59 9.65 -28.18
C ASP A 73 -27.89 9.25 -26.87
N VAL A 74 -28.38 9.75 -25.72
CA VAL A 74 -27.93 9.32 -24.38
C VAL A 74 -28.71 8.07 -23.98
N PRO A 75 -28.04 6.91 -23.76
CA PRO A 75 -28.70 5.70 -23.28
C PRO A 75 -29.49 5.90 -21.97
N GLU A 76 -30.54 5.12 -21.76
CA GLU A 76 -31.38 5.23 -20.55
C GLU A 76 -30.63 4.84 -19.27
N ASP A 77 -29.67 3.93 -19.39
CA ASP A 77 -28.79 3.44 -18.32
C ASP A 77 -27.50 4.25 -18.19
N ALA A 78 -27.31 5.30 -19.00
CA ALA A 78 -26.11 6.11 -18.97
C ALA A 78 -25.90 6.80 -17.62
N MET A 79 -24.65 6.78 -17.17
CA MET A 79 -24.19 7.46 -15.97
C MET A 79 -23.44 8.74 -16.34
N ILE A 80 -23.34 9.68 -15.38
CA ILE A 80 -22.51 10.88 -15.56
C ILE A 80 -21.04 10.48 -15.82
N ALA A 81 -20.57 9.43 -15.13
CA ALA A 81 -19.22 8.89 -15.25
C ALA A 81 -18.89 8.27 -16.62
N ASP A 82 -19.89 8.09 -17.50
CA ASP A 82 -19.63 7.62 -18.87
C ASP A 82 -19.13 8.75 -19.78
N TYR A 83 -19.41 10.00 -19.43
CA TYR A 83 -19.06 11.17 -20.26
C TYR A 83 -18.24 12.22 -19.52
N PHE A 84 -18.25 12.21 -18.18
CA PHE A 84 -17.63 13.23 -17.35
C PHE A 84 -16.79 12.63 -16.22
N TRP A 85 -15.65 13.25 -15.96
CA TRP A 85 -14.90 13.09 -14.72
C TRP A 85 -15.45 14.01 -13.62
N PHE A 86 -15.27 13.59 -12.37
CA PHE A 86 -15.59 14.38 -11.19
C PHE A 86 -14.30 14.88 -10.55
N ALA A 87 -14.27 16.12 -10.09
CA ALA A 87 -13.08 16.68 -9.44
C ALA A 87 -13.45 17.64 -8.31
N LYS A 88 -12.68 17.63 -7.22
CA LYS A 88 -12.79 18.61 -6.13
C LYS A 88 -11.86 19.79 -6.42
N ILE A 89 -12.40 21.02 -6.37
CA ILE A 89 -11.58 22.23 -6.51
C ILE A 89 -10.69 22.40 -5.27
N ILE A 90 -9.38 22.42 -5.46
CA ILE A 90 -8.38 22.66 -4.41
C ILE A 90 -7.98 24.13 -4.35
N SER A 91 -7.78 24.75 -5.52
CA SER A 91 -7.49 26.19 -5.64
C SER A 91 -7.98 26.74 -6.98
N ILE A 92 -8.15 28.06 -7.05
CA ILE A 92 -8.61 28.77 -8.25
C ILE A 92 -7.56 29.83 -8.60
N ASN A 93 -6.90 29.70 -9.75
CA ASN A 93 -5.94 30.66 -10.27
C ASN A 93 -6.56 31.46 -11.42
N PHE A 94 -7.01 32.68 -11.13
CA PHE A 94 -7.61 33.55 -12.14
C PHE A 94 -6.58 34.11 -13.12
N GLY A 95 -5.32 34.26 -12.69
CA GLY A 95 -4.24 34.74 -13.56
C GLY A 95 -3.92 33.78 -14.70
N GLU A 96 -4.11 32.48 -14.47
CA GLU A 96 -3.85 31.41 -15.45
C GLU A 96 -5.12 30.80 -16.06
N ASP A 97 -6.30 31.39 -15.79
CA ASP A 97 -7.62 30.92 -16.25
C ASP A 97 -7.89 29.43 -15.94
N ASN A 98 -7.43 28.95 -14.78
CA ASN A 98 -7.52 27.54 -14.39
C ASN A 98 -7.93 27.33 -12.92
N VAL A 99 -8.35 26.10 -12.64
CA VAL A 99 -8.51 25.55 -11.29
C VAL A 99 -7.57 24.38 -11.11
N HIS A 100 -6.95 24.28 -9.94
CA HIS A 100 -6.26 23.08 -9.54
C HIS A 100 -7.26 22.14 -8.86
N VAL A 101 -7.35 20.89 -9.32
CA VAL A 101 -8.37 19.94 -8.85
C VAL A 101 -7.76 18.61 -8.44
N GLN A 102 -8.42 17.94 -7.50
CA GLN A 102 -8.18 16.53 -7.18
C GLN A 102 -9.29 15.69 -7.81
N TRP A 103 -8.93 14.67 -8.60
CA TRP A 103 -9.91 13.84 -9.29
C TRP A 103 -10.56 12.82 -8.36
N PHE A 104 -11.82 12.49 -8.66
CA PHE A 104 -12.50 11.33 -8.12
C PHE A 104 -12.56 10.21 -9.15
N GLU A 105 -12.53 8.97 -8.69
CA GLU A 105 -13.00 7.80 -9.42
C GLU A 105 -14.47 7.56 -9.04
N HIS A 106 -15.34 7.41 -10.04
CA HIS A 106 -16.73 7.06 -9.79
C HIS A 106 -16.82 5.59 -9.40
N SER A 107 -17.74 5.23 -8.50
CA SER A 107 -17.84 3.85 -7.98
C SER A 107 -17.93 2.77 -9.06
N SER A 108 -18.71 3.00 -10.11
CA SER A 108 -18.86 2.08 -11.25
C SER A 108 -17.61 1.92 -12.12
N LYS A 109 -16.59 2.78 -11.91
CA LYS A 109 -15.28 2.71 -12.61
C LYS A 109 -14.18 2.13 -11.72
N THR A 110 -14.51 1.72 -10.49
CA THR A 110 -13.66 0.94 -9.58
C THR A 110 -13.91 -0.56 -9.77
N MET A 111 -13.16 -1.41 -9.06
CA MET A 111 -13.42 -2.86 -9.00
C MET A 111 -14.79 -3.26 -8.44
N LEU A 112 -15.54 -2.33 -7.85
CA LEU A 112 -16.88 -2.60 -7.32
C LEU A 112 -17.94 -2.63 -8.42
N GLU A 113 -17.71 -1.94 -9.55
CA GLU A 113 -18.61 -1.94 -10.71
C GLU A 113 -20.11 -1.79 -10.29
N ASP A 114 -20.96 -2.73 -10.71
CA ASP A 114 -22.41 -2.70 -10.52
C ASP A 114 -22.88 -3.00 -9.09
N VAL A 115 -22.00 -3.52 -8.21
CA VAL A 115 -22.37 -3.75 -6.79
C VAL A 115 -22.21 -2.50 -5.94
N SER A 116 -21.70 -1.41 -6.50
CA SER A 116 -21.49 -0.15 -5.82
C SER A 116 -22.72 0.75 -5.77
N ASP A 117 -22.77 1.70 -4.82
CA ASP A 117 -23.74 2.79 -4.87
C ASP A 117 -23.28 3.81 -5.93
N ALA A 118 -24.06 3.99 -7.00
CA ALA A 118 -23.77 4.95 -8.08
C ALA A 118 -23.70 6.43 -7.64
N ARG A 119 -23.91 6.74 -6.36
CA ARG A 119 -23.71 8.07 -5.76
C ARG A 119 -22.37 8.20 -5.05
N GLU A 120 -21.64 7.10 -4.90
CA GLU A 120 -20.34 7.10 -4.23
C GLU A 120 -19.23 7.51 -5.19
N LEU A 121 -18.42 8.46 -4.73
CA LEU A 121 -17.20 8.89 -5.37
C LEU A 121 -16.03 8.52 -4.46
N PHE A 122 -14.89 8.23 -5.07
CA PHE A 122 -13.64 7.92 -4.36
C PHE A 122 -12.59 8.96 -4.71
N LEU A 123 -12.01 9.63 -3.72
CA LEU A 123 -10.90 10.54 -4.00
C LEU A 123 -9.72 9.76 -4.60
N THR A 124 -8.97 10.34 -5.51
CA THR A 124 -7.75 9.71 -6.05
C THR A 124 -6.52 10.48 -5.59
N LYS A 125 -5.32 9.90 -5.80
CA LYS A 125 -4.04 10.59 -5.62
C LYS A 125 -3.63 11.40 -6.87
N ILE A 126 -4.59 11.70 -7.75
CA ILE A 126 -4.36 12.38 -9.02
C ILE A 126 -4.91 13.80 -8.93
N CYS A 127 -4.11 14.78 -9.35
CA CYS A 127 -4.52 16.17 -9.48
C CYS A 127 -3.99 16.77 -10.78
N ASN A 128 -4.72 17.73 -11.32
CA ASN A 128 -4.31 18.47 -12.51
C ASN A 128 -4.88 19.90 -12.49
N ASN A 129 -4.33 20.76 -13.34
CA ASN A 129 -4.95 22.03 -13.65
C ASN A 129 -6.00 21.82 -14.75
N VAL A 130 -7.20 22.37 -14.55
CA VAL A 130 -8.31 22.32 -15.50
C VAL A 130 -8.68 23.76 -15.86
N GLY A 131 -8.82 24.04 -17.15
CA GLY A 131 -9.26 25.36 -17.62
C GLY A 131 -10.66 25.71 -17.11
N LEU A 132 -10.87 26.94 -16.66
CA LEU A 132 -12.15 27.38 -16.09
C LEU A 132 -13.34 27.17 -17.04
N LYS A 133 -13.10 27.33 -18.35
CA LYS A 133 -14.11 27.16 -19.39
C LYS A 133 -14.44 25.70 -19.71
N SER A 134 -13.61 24.76 -19.29
CA SER A 134 -13.82 23.32 -19.50
C SER A 134 -14.78 22.70 -18.46
N ILE A 135 -15.17 23.46 -17.44
CA ILE A 135 -16.07 23.01 -16.38
C ILE A 135 -17.50 22.92 -16.93
N ALA A 136 -18.06 21.70 -17.00
CA ALA A 136 -19.42 21.48 -17.49
C ALA A 136 -20.49 21.81 -16.42
N GLY A 137 -20.12 21.83 -15.15
CA GLY A 137 -21.02 22.10 -14.04
C GLY A 137 -20.47 21.61 -12.71
N LYS A 138 -21.32 21.56 -11.70
CA LYS A 138 -21.01 20.96 -10.40
C LYS A 138 -22.13 20.11 -9.84
N VAL A 139 -21.75 19.20 -8.95
CA VAL A 139 -22.67 18.34 -8.20
C VAL A 139 -22.53 18.61 -6.71
N LYS A 140 -23.60 18.31 -5.95
CA LYS A 140 -23.50 18.32 -4.49
C LYS A 140 -22.86 17.02 -4.05
N ALA A 141 -21.66 17.09 -3.50
CA ALA A 141 -20.96 15.94 -2.91
C ALA A 141 -20.59 16.24 -1.45
N ILE A 142 -20.84 15.29 -0.55
CA ILE A 142 -20.53 15.44 0.87
C ILE A 142 -19.49 14.40 1.31
N GLN A 143 -18.52 14.83 2.10
CA GLN A 143 -17.61 13.91 2.77
C GLN A 143 -18.34 13.27 3.95
N LEU A 144 -18.34 11.94 4.01
CA LEU A 144 -18.89 11.19 5.14
C LEU A 144 -17.74 10.54 5.93
N PRO A 145 -17.86 10.39 7.27
CA PRO A 145 -16.97 9.54 8.05
C PRO A 145 -17.06 8.07 7.58
N PRO A 146 -15.99 7.27 7.72
CA PRO A 146 -15.96 5.87 7.28
C PRO A 146 -17.12 5.02 7.84
N ASN A 147 -17.45 5.23 9.12
CA ASN A 147 -18.45 4.44 9.84
C ASN A 147 -19.90 4.92 9.64
N GLN A 148 -20.13 5.99 8.87
CA GLN A 148 -21.48 6.50 8.66
C GLN A 148 -22.24 5.65 7.61
N PRO A 149 -23.48 5.23 7.86
CA PRO A 149 -24.27 4.52 6.86
C PRO A 149 -24.51 5.37 5.61
N VAL A 150 -24.81 4.68 4.49
CA VAL A 150 -25.08 5.30 3.19
C VAL A 150 -26.24 6.31 3.29
N LEU A 151 -26.22 7.34 2.44
CA LEU A 151 -27.26 8.36 2.38
C LEU A 151 -28.65 7.77 2.14
N GLU A 152 -29.63 8.30 2.87
CA GLU A 152 -31.06 8.00 2.70
C GLU A 152 -31.49 7.99 1.22
N PRO A 153 -32.32 7.02 0.78
CA PRO A 153 -32.73 6.87 -0.63
C PRO A 153 -33.38 8.10 -1.27
N GLY A 154 -33.90 9.04 -0.46
CA GLY A 154 -34.54 10.28 -0.93
C GLY A 154 -33.59 11.32 -1.54
N LEU A 155 -32.27 11.19 -1.34
CA LEU A 155 -31.26 12.14 -1.83
C LEU A 155 -30.60 11.65 -3.13
N ARG A 156 -31.40 11.38 -4.17
CA ARG A 156 -30.93 10.79 -5.44
C ARG A 156 -29.93 11.64 -6.24
N THR A 157 -29.80 12.93 -5.95
CA THR A 157 -28.92 13.87 -6.67
C THR A 157 -27.71 14.31 -5.83
N VAL A 158 -27.52 13.73 -4.65
CA VAL A 158 -26.41 14.05 -3.74
C VAL A 158 -25.41 12.90 -3.77
N PHE A 159 -24.19 13.23 -4.18
CA PHE A 159 -23.05 12.32 -4.13
C PHE A 159 -22.43 12.33 -2.74
N TYR A 160 -21.66 11.29 -2.43
CA TYR A 160 -20.86 11.25 -1.21
C TYR A 160 -19.51 10.58 -1.47
N TYR A 161 -18.57 10.81 -0.56
CA TYR A 161 -17.27 10.13 -0.59
C TYR A 161 -16.75 9.91 0.83
N LYS A 162 -16.06 8.78 1.03
CA LYS A 162 -15.51 8.34 2.33
C LYS A 162 -14.03 7.98 2.26
N PHE A 163 -13.59 7.53 1.09
CA PHE A 163 -12.30 6.88 0.92
C PHE A 163 -11.49 7.49 -0.24
N VAL A 164 -10.18 7.29 -0.16
CA VAL A 164 -9.25 7.43 -1.27
C VAL A 164 -9.11 6.08 -1.96
N TYR A 165 -9.27 6.03 -3.28
CA TYR A 165 -9.09 4.83 -4.10
C TYR A 165 -7.78 4.89 -4.87
N ASP A 166 -7.00 3.82 -4.78
CA ASP A 166 -5.81 3.59 -5.61
C ASP A 166 -6.11 2.47 -6.62
N LYS A 167 -6.22 2.84 -7.89
CA LYS A 167 -6.60 1.90 -8.96
C LYS A 167 -5.55 0.83 -9.22
N LYS A 168 -4.27 1.14 -9.01
CA LYS A 168 -3.17 0.22 -9.30
C LYS A 168 -3.12 -0.90 -8.27
N GLU A 169 -3.28 -0.53 -7.00
CA GLU A 169 -3.22 -1.46 -5.86
C GLU A 169 -4.61 -1.99 -5.47
N ALA A 170 -5.67 -1.47 -6.10
CA ALA A 170 -7.07 -1.75 -5.77
C ALA A 170 -7.41 -1.55 -4.29
N THR A 171 -6.90 -0.46 -3.68
CA THR A 171 -7.08 -0.18 -2.26
C THR A 171 -8.10 0.93 -2.02
N PHE A 172 -8.86 0.81 -0.93
CA PHE A 172 -9.72 1.84 -0.38
C PHE A 172 -9.14 2.25 0.98
N MET A 173 -8.70 3.50 1.08
CA MET A 173 -8.02 4.02 2.27
C MET A 173 -8.84 5.15 2.88
N ASP A 174 -8.75 5.32 4.20
CA ASP A 174 -9.29 6.49 4.85
C ASP A 174 -8.69 7.77 4.26
N ILE A 175 -9.52 8.81 4.15
CA ILE A 175 -9.04 10.13 3.73
C ILE A 175 -8.15 10.66 4.85
N PRO A 176 -6.85 10.92 4.58
CA PRO A 176 -5.97 11.41 5.62
C PRO A 176 -6.47 12.77 6.12
N PRO A 177 -6.27 13.09 7.41
CA PRO A 177 -6.59 14.42 7.91
C PRO A 177 -5.84 15.44 7.05
N LEU A 178 -6.57 16.38 6.45
CA LEU A 178 -5.97 17.41 5.61
C LEU A 178 -4.88 18.11 6.43
N PRO A 179 -3.60 18.06 6.01
CA PRO A 179 -2.59 18.91 6.61
C PRO A 179 -3.04 20.36 6.40
N VAL A 180 -2.73 21.22 7.36
CA VAL A 180 -2.94 22.66 7.24
C VAL A 180 -1.87 23.17 6.27
N PHE A 181 -2.05 22.92 4.98
CA PHE A 181 -1.16 23.46 3.98
C PHE A 181 -1.45 24.95 3.76
N ASP A 182 -0.35 25.70 3.71
CA ASP A 182 -0.28 27.16 3.78
C ASP A 182 -0.65 27.82 2.46
N SER A 183 -1.94 27.89 2.14
CA SER A 183 -2.48 28.60 0.97
C SER A 183 -2.00 28.07 -0.40
N PRO A 184 -2.71 28.40 -1.50
CA PRO A 184 -2.24 28.07 -2.84
C PRO A 184 -0.89 28.74 -3.17
N PRO A 185 -0.01 28.09 -3.97
CA PRO A 185 -0.23 26.82 -4.68
C PRO A 185 0.00 25.54 -3.87
N ASP A 186 0.61 25.64 -2.69
CA ASP A 186 1.14 24.49 -1.93
C ASP A 186 0.06 23.74 -1.11
N ASN A 187 -1.22 24.01 -1.38
CA ASN A 187 -2.35 23.48 -0.62
C ASN A 187 -2.94 22.16 -1.16
N CYS A 188 -2.26 21.51 -2.10
CA CYS A 188 -2.68 20.24 -2.68
C CYS A 188 -1.87 19.05 -2.15
N MET A 189 -2.53 18.12 -1.46
CA MET A 189 -1.88 16.89 -0.97
C MET A 189 -1.36 15.99 -2.09
N CYS A 190 -2.04 15.98 -3.25
CA CYS A 190 -1.59 15.18 -4.39
C CYS A 190 -0.27 15.74 -4.95
N CYS A 191 -0.12 17.06 -5.05
CA CYS A 191 1.14 17.69 -5.44
C CYS A 191 2.26 17.39 -4.43
N ALA A 192 1.99 17.56 -3.13
CA ALA A 192 2.95 17.24 -2.08
C ALA A 192 3.39 15.76 -2.12
N PHE A 193 2.45 14.84 -2.39
CA PHE A 193 2.77 13.42 -2.57
C PHE A 193 3.63 13.18 -3.82
N GLN A 194 3.32 13.83 -4.94
CA GLN A 194 4.13 13.72 -6.16
C GLN A 194 5.55 14.27 -5.97
N GLU A 195 5.69 15.39 -5.25
CA GLU A 195 6.99 15.94 -4.86
C GLU A 195 7.76 14.97 -3.96
N GLN A 196 7.11 14.36 -2.98
CA GLN A 196 7.74 13.34 -2.13
C GLN A 196 8.17 12.11 -2.95
N VAL A 197 7.34 11.64 -3.89
CA VAL A 197 7.71 10.53 -4.78
C VAL A 197 8.91 10.89 -5.64
N ALA A 198 8.96 12.10 -6.20
CA ALA A 198 10.11 12.58 -6.98
C ALA A 198 11.37 12.74 -6.09
N TYR A 199 11.19 13.18 -4.85
CA TYR A 199 12.27 13.31 -3.87
C TYR A 199 12.85 11.94 -3.45
N ASP A 200 11.97 10.95 -3.32
CA ASP A 200 12.33 9.57 -3.00
C ASP A 200 12.82 8.80 -4.23
N GLU A 201 12.55 9.27 -5.46
CA GLU A 201 13.00 8.63 -6.68
C GLU A 201 14.52 8.52 -6.71
N PHE A 202 15.23 9.63 -6.50
CA PHE A 202 16.68 9.67 -6.41
C PHE A 202 17.22 10.90 -5.67
N ARG A 203 18.16 10.69 -4.74
CA ARG A 203 19.02 11.76 -4.20
C ARG A 203 20.34 11.21 -3.69
N GLU A 204 21.37 12.03 -3.70
CA GLU A 204 22.63 11.69 -3.05
C GLU A 204 22.60 12.02 -1.56
N ILE A 205 23.27 11.20 -0.77
CA ILE A 205 23.42 11.38 0.67
C ILE A 205 24.89 11.18 1.06
N GLU A 206 25.23 11.48 2.31
CA GLU A 206 26.59 11.28 2.79
C GLU A 206 26.98 9.79 2.68
N ASN A 207 28.07 9.49 1.97
CA ASN A 207 28.56 8.13 1.73
C ASN A 207 27.55 7.18 1.07
N GLY A 208 26.57 7.70 0.31
CA GLY A 208 25.51 6.86 -0.26
C GLY A 208 24.58 7.56 -1.26
N ILE A 209 23.51 6.87 -1.60
CA ILE A 209 22.38 7.39 -2.39
C ILE A 209 21.06 6.92 -1.78
N VAL A 210 19.98 7.63 -2.05
CA VAL A 210 18.61 7.14 -1.89
C VAL A 210 18.05 6.86 -3.28
N LEU A 211 17.47 5.68 -3.45
CA LEU A 211 16.81 5.27 -4.69
C LEU A 211 15.46 4.64 -4.33
N LYS A 212 14.38 5.19 -4.89
CA LYS A 212 12.99 4.75 -4.64
C LYS A 212 12.65 4.63 -3.14
N GLY A 213 13.11 5.62 -2.36
CA GLY A 213 12.91 5.70 -0.91
C GLY A 213 13.85 4.85 -0.07
N VAL A 214 14.70 4.01 -0.68
CA VAL A 214 15.66 3.15 0.03
C VAL A 214 17.05 3.81 0.04
N GLY A 215 17.63 3.97 1.22
CA GLY A 215 19.01 4.43 1.39
C GLY A 215 20.02 3.31 1.19
N TYR A 216 21.07 3.59 0.40
CA TYR A 216 22.18 2.70 0.11
C TYR A 216 23.50 3.39 0.41
N HIS A 217 24.23 2.92 1.42
CA HIS A 217 25.52 3.45 1.82
C HIS A 217 26.67 2.52 1.40
N ILE A 218 27.87 3.08 1.32
CA ILE A 218 29.09 2.29 1.23
C ILE A 218 29.16 1.36 2.46
N HIS A 219 29.53 0.10 2.23
CA HIS A 219 29.53 -1.00 3.20
C HIS A 219 28.17 -1.58 3.59
N ASP A 220 27.06 -1.11 3.01
CA ASP A 220 25.80 -1.86 3.07
C ASP A 220 25.92 -3.16 2.27
N PHE A 221 25.23 -4.19 2.76
CA PHE A 221 24.99 -5.40 2.00
C PHE A 221 23.64 -5.27 1.31
N VAL A 222 23.53 -5.76 0.08
CA VAL A 222 22.37 -5.51 -0.77
C VAL A 222 21.98 -6.76 -1.53
N TYR A 223 20.68 -6.91 -1.74
CA TYR A 223 20.17 -7.78 -2.78
C TYR A 223 20.27 -7.10 -4.13
N ILE A 224 20.76 -7.86 -5.09
CA ILE A 224 20.98 -7.44 -6.47
C ILE A 224 20.12 -8.32 -7.36
N ARG A 225 19.39 -7.70 -8.28
CA ARG A 225 18.58 -8.39 -9.27
C ARG A 225 19.42 -9.42 -10.03
N SER A 226 18.88 -10.62 -10.14
CA SER A 226 19.43 -11.67 -11.00
C SER A 226 18.56 -11.81 -12.25
N SER A 227 19.16 -12.22 -13.36
CA SER A 227 18.40 -12.60 -14.56
C SER A 227 17.65 -13.92 -14.39
N ASP A 228 18.10 -14.77 -13.47
CA ASP A 228 17.51 -16.07 -13.15
C ASP A 228 17.73 -16.42 -11.67
N GLY A 229 16.77 -17.13 -11.08
CA GLY A 229 16.84 -17.58 -9.68
C GLY A 229 16.72 -16.46 -8.63
N PRO A 230 17.16 -16.73 -7.38
CA PRO A 230 17.08 -15.76 -6.29
C PRO A 230 18.01 -14.57 -6.50
N CYS A 231 17.80 -13.53 -5.69
CA CYS A 231 18.66 -12.37 -5.72
C CYS A 231 20.11 -12.75 -5.42
N LYS A 232 21.00 -12.08 -6.13
CA LYS A 232 22.42 -12.03 -5.86
C LYS A 232 22.66 -11.22 -4.57
N ILE A 233 23.66 -11.54 -3.75
CA ILE A 233 24.04 -10.73 -2.57
C ILE A 233 25.42 -10.11 -2.80
N GLY A 234 25.55 -8.83 -2.48
CA GLY A 234 26.82 -8.13 -2.55
C GLY A 234 26.97 -7.05 -1.48
N GLN A 235 28.19 -6.63 -1.21
CA GLN A 235 28.54 -5.52 -0.34
C GLN A 235 28.93 -4.31 -1.18
N ILE A 236 28.31 -3.16 -1.00
CA ILE A 236 28.68 -1.93 -1.70
C ILE A 236 30.08 -1.51 -1.27
N THR A 237 30.97 -1.37 -2.24
CA THR A 237 32.35 -0.90 -2.01
C THR A 237 32.59 0.50 -2.55
N SER A 238 31.83 0.93 -3.56
CA SER A 238 31.81 2.31 -4.06
C SER A 238 30.58 2.56 -4.90
N ILE A 239 30.12 3.81 -4.94
CA ILE A 239 29.06 4.28 -5.84
C ILE A 239 29.65 5.35 -6.75
N ALA A 240 29.46 5.21 -8.05
CA ALA A 240 30.03 6.09 -9.06
C ALA A 240 28.95 6.78 -9.88
N ARG A 241 29.13 8.10 -10.04
CA ARG A 241 28.32 8.92 -10.94
C ARG A 241 28.56 8.53 -12.41
N PRO A 242 27.52 8.62 -13.25
CA PRO A 242 27.71 8.49 -14.68
C PRO A 242 28.64 9.58 -15.21
N LYS A 243 29.57 9.20 -16.08
CA LYS A 243 30.59 10.11 -16.64
C LYS A 243 30.02 11.06 -17.69
N ARG A 244 28.83 10.81 -18.22
CA ARG A 244 28.16 11.59 -19.26
C ARG A 244 26.71 11.84 -18.85
N ALA A 245 26.23 13.06 -19.04
CA ALA A 245 24.87 13.46 -18.64
C ALA A 245 23.74 12.64 -19.32
N ARG A 246 24.02 11.98 -20.45
CA ARG A 246 23.05 11.13 -21.16
C ARG A 246 22.86 9.74 -20.54
N ASP A 247 23.84 9.28 -19.77
CA ASP A 247 23.81 7.98 -19.11
C ASP A 247 23.19 8.24 -17.73
N ALA A 248 21.88 8.43 -17.63
CA ALA A 248 21.24 8.95 -16.41
C ALA A 248 21.33 8.02 -15.17
N VAL A 249 21.96 6.84 -15.30
CA VAL A 249 21.93 5.77 -14.31
C VAL A 249 23.28 5.66 -13.61
N PHE A 250 23.25 5.62 -12.28
CA PHE A 250 24.42 5.42 -11.44
C PHE A 250 24.89 3.97 -11.48
N SER A 251 26.14 3.76 -11.10
CA SER A 251 26.69 2.41 -10.97
C SER A 251 27.24 2.19 -9.57
N ALA A 252 27.04 0.99 -9.03
CA ALA A 252 27.63 0.56 -7.78
C ALA A 252 28.63 -0.57 -8.05
N THR A 253 29.82 -0.47 -7.46
CA THR A 253 30.76 -1.60 -7.41
C THR A 253 30.52 -2.36 -6.13
N VAL A 254 30.13 -3.62 -6.28
CA VAL A 254 29.81 -4.53 -5.18
C VAL A 254 30.86 -5.63 -5.09
N ARG A 255 31.25 -5.98 -3.87
CA ARG A 255 31.92 -7.26 -3.59
C ARG A 255 30.85 -8.33 -3.50
N ARG A 256 31.00 -9.43 -4.22
CA ARG A 256 30.06 -10.54 -4.25
C ARG A 256 30.17 -11.39 -2.98
N LEU A 257 29.03 -11.79 -2.42
CA LEU A 257 28.97 -12.79 -1.37
C LEU A 257 28.36 -14.08 -1.92
N GLY A 258 28.93 -15.21 -1.51
CA GLY A 258 28.39 -16.52 -1.84
C GLY A 258 27.55 -17.08 -0.70
N LEU A 259 26.58 -17.93 -1.04
CA LEU A 259 25.78 -18.66 -0.06
C LEU A 259 26.57 -19.88 0.41
N PHE A 260 26.78 -20.02 1.71
CA PHE A 260 27.48 -21.18 2.24
C PHE A 260 26.74 -22.49 1.94
N GLY A 261 25.40 -22.45 1.95
CA GLY A 261 24.54 -23.57 1.55
C GLY A 261 24.75 -24.08 0.11
N SER A 262 25.27 -23.24 -0.81
CA SER A 262 25.51 -23.67 -2.20
C SER A 262 26.82 -24.45 -2.39
N LEU A 263 27.68 -24.51 -1.37
CA LEU A 263 28.98 -25.20 -1.47
C LEU A 263 28.82 -26.72 -1.51
N SER A 264 29.42 -27.39 -2.50
CA SER A 264 29.51 -28.86 -2.58
C SER A 264 30.80 -29.41 -1.96
N ILE A 265 31.69 -28.53 -1.52
CA ILE A 265 33.06 -28.83 -1.07
C ILE A 265 33.19 -28.93 0.46
N LEU A 266 32.08 -29.15 1.18
CA LEU A 266 32.11 -29.13 2.65
C LEU A 266 32.84 -30.35 3.24
N PRO A 267 33.66 -30.16 4.29
CA PRO A 267 34.22 -31.26 5.06
C PRO A 267 33.13 -32.13 5.70
N PRO A 268 33.40 -33.41 5.97
CA PRO A 268 32.48 -34.27 6.71
C PRO A 268 32.06 -33.65 8.05
N GLY A 269 30.76 -33.70 8.37
CA GLY A 269 30.21 -33.19 9.63
C GLY A 269 29.96 -31.67 9.67
N LYS A 270 30.28 -30.92 8.61
CA LYS A 270 29.87 -29.52 8.47
C LYS A 270 28.42 -29.44 7.97
N PHE A 271 27.57 -28.76 8.74
CA PHE A 271 26.21 -28.46 8.34
C PHE A 271 26.15 -27.18 7.49
N LYS A 272 25.19 -27.16 6.58
CA LYS A 272 24.84 -26.00 5.77
C LYS A 272 23.82 -25.18 6.53
N ASP A 273 24.08 -23.88 6.64
CA ASP A 273 23.09 -22.89 7.04
C ASP A 273 22.79 -22.02 5.81
N GLU A 274 21.52 -21.86 5.48
CA GLU A 274 21.05 -21.06 4.35
C GLU A 274 21.23 -19.55 4.58
N ARG A 275 21.39 -19.14 5.84
CA ARG A 275 21.66 -17.76 6.27
C ARG A 275 23.14 -17.44 6.47
N GLU A 276 24.02 -18.44 6.32
CA GLU A 276 25.46 -18.21 6.32
C GLU A 276 25.95 -17.83 4.92
N LEU A 277 26.63 -16.68 4.84
CA LEU A 277 27.32 -16.22 3.67
C LEU A 277 28.83 -16.45 3.81
N PHE A 278 29.54 -16.41 2.69
CA PHE A 278 30.99 -16.30 2.66
C PHE A 278 31.43 -15.10 1.81
N MET A 279 32.50 -14.44 2.28
CA MET A 279 33.12 -13.31 1.60
C MET A 279 33.98 -13.76 0.43
N THR A 280 34.11 -12.90 -0.59
CA THR A 280 34.98 -13.16 -1.76
C THR A 280 35.79 -11.94 -2.20
N ASP A 281 36.75 -12.15 -3.10
CA ASP A 281 37.44 -11.05 -3.80
C ASP A 281 36.69 -10.58 -5.05
N GLU A 282 35.69 -11.34 -5.51
CA GLU A 282 34.98 -11.04 -6.73
C GLU A 282 34.20 -9.74 -6.59
N LYS A 283 34.45 -8.82 -7.53
CA LYS A 283 33.75 -7.54 -7.62
C LYS A 283 33.01 -7.46 -8.94
N GLU A 284 31.82 -6.91 -8.88
CA GLU A 284 30.94 -6.67 -10.02
C GLU A 284 30.52 -5.20 -9.99
N THR A 285 30.41 -4.56 -11.15
CA THR A 285 29.77 -3.25 -11.26
C THR A 285 28.37 -3.46 -11.78
N VAL A 286 27.38 -3.00 -11.01
CA VAL A 286 25.96 -3.18 -11.30
C VAL A 286 25.28 -1.84 -11.50
N SER A 287 24.19 -1.83 -12.26
CA SER A 287 23.29 -0.69 -12.31
C SER A 287 22.70 -0.47 -10.92
N THR A 288 22.54 0.78 -10.48
CA THR A 288 21.81 1.06 -9.23
C THR A 288 20.35 0.63 -9.32
N ASP A 289 19.76 0.56 -10.52
CA ASP A 289 18.40 0.05 -10.72
C ASP A 289 18.25 -1.46 -10.43
N ASP A 290 19.36 -2.19 -10.39
CA ASP A 290 19.39 -3.60 -10.00
C ASP A 290 19.52 -3.79 -8.49
N LEU A 291 19.75 -2.72 -7.71
CA LEU A 291 19.70 -2.77 -6.25
C LEU A 291 18.25 -2.84 -5.80
N ILE A 292 17.91 -3.86 -5.01
CA ILE A 292 16.53 -4.12 -4.60
C ILE A 292 16.27 -3.57 -3.19
N GLN A 293 17.10 -3.96 -2.22
CA GLN A 293 17.05 -3.48 -0.85
C GLN A 293 18.35 -3.82 -0.11
N VAL A 294 18.56 -3.19 1.05
CA VAL A 294 19.63 -3.50 1.98
C VAL A 294 19.31 -4.78 2.74
N CYS A 295 20.31 -5.64 2.93
CA CYS A 295 20.30 -6.75 3.86
C CYS A 295 21.40 -6.56 4.92
N TYR A 296 21.28 -7.26 6.04
CA TYR A 296 22.13 -7.02 7.21
C TYR A 296 22.98 -8.24 7.49
N VAL A 297 24.30 -8.07 7.38
CA VAL A 297 25.28 -9.14 7.56
C VAL A 297 26.11 -8.84 8.80
N ALA A 298 26.05 -9.73 9.79
CA ALA A 298 26.88 -9.66 10.98
C ALA A 298 28.03 -10.67 10.93
N HIS A 299 29.09 -10.43 11.70
CA HIS A 299 30.12 -11.44 11.88
C HIS A 299 29.60 -12.54 12.82
N GLY A 300 29.80 -13.81 12.47
CA GLY A 300 29.21 -14.91 13.23
C GLY A 300 29.75 -15.02 14.66
N ASP A 301 30.97 -14.56 14.92
CA ASP A 301 31.60 -14.69 16.25
C ASP A 301 31.23 -13.56 17.22
N ILE A 302 30.61 -12.48 16.73
CA ILE A 302 30.08 -11.40 17.60
C ILE A 302 28.62 -11.63 17.98
N LEU A 303 27.93 -12.56 17.31
CA LEU A 303 26.54 -12.89 17.60
C LEU A 303 26.48 -13.87 18.77
N GLU A 304 25.81 -13.47 19.85
CA GLU A 304 25.51 -14.36 20.98
C GLU A 304 24.61 -15.52 20.55
N ASP A 305 23.56 -15.22 19.76
CA ASP A 305 22.62 -16.19 19.21
C ASP A 305 22.36 -15.91 17.72
N LYS A 306 22.94 -16.75 16.87
CA LYS A 306 22.80 -16.68 15.40
C LYS A 306 21.38 -17.00 14.94
N ALA A 307 20.71 -17.95 15.61
CA ALA A 307 19.36 -18.34 15.25
C ALA A 307 18.39 -17.19 15.56
N ALA A 308 18.53 -16.57 16.74
CA ALA A 308 17.74 -15.39 17.09
C ALA A 308 17.99 -14.22 16.14
N TRP A 309 19.24 -13.97 15.73
CA TRP A 309 19.57 -12.94 14.73
C TRP A 309 18.86 -13.19 13.40
N CYS A 310 18.91 -14.42 12.88
CA CYS A 310 18.30 -14.77 11.60
C CYS A 310 16.77 -14.85 11.67
N GLN A 311 16.20 -15.21 12.82
CA GLN A 311 14.74 -15.22 13.02
C GLN A 311 14.16 -13.82 13.18
N ALA A 312 14.96 -12.84 13.62
CA ALA A 312 14.51 -11.47 13.79
C ALA A 312 14.14 -10.77 12.46
N SER A 313 14.70 -11.21 11.34
CA SER A 313 14.36 -10.68 10.02
C SER A 313 14.79 -11.62 8.89
N PRO A 314 14.00 -11.77 7.82
CA PRO A 314 14.42 -12.52 6.65
C PRO A 314 15.58 -11.88 5.89
N ASP A 315 15.97 -10.65 6.22
CA ASP A 315 17.10 -9.95 5.59
C ASP A 315 18.38 -10.02 6.41
N HIS A 316 18.38 -10.84 7.46
CA HIS A 316 19.53 -11.06 8.32
C HIS A 316 20.34 -12.28 7.86
N PHE A 317 21.64 -12.06 7.72
CA PHE A 317 22.63 -13.08 7.40
C PHE A 317 23.83 -12.93 8.33
N TYR A 318 24.73 -13.92 8.28
CA TYR A 318 26.01 -13.82 8.96
C TYR A 318 27.15 -14.40 8.14
N VAL A 319 28.38 -13.98 8.44
CA VAL A 319 29.61 -14.45 7.79
C VAL A 319 30.60 -14.94 8.84
N ARG A 320 31.31 -16.03 8.52
CA ARG A 320 32.53 -16.46 9.23
C ARG A 320 33.69 -16.81 8.32
N PHE A 321 33.37 -17.11 7.06
CA PHE A 321 34.31 -17.71 6.12
C PHE A 321 34.50 -16.81 4.91
N TYR A 322 35.67 -16.97 4.31
CA TYR A 322 36.05 -16.35 3.06
C TYR A 322 36.55 -17.42 2.11
N PHE A 323 36.21 -17.24 0.83
CA PHE A 323 36.80 -17.94 -0.29
C PHE A 323 37.24 -16.93 -1.36
N PRO A 324 38.32 -17.18 -2.11
CA PRO A 324 38.76 -16.25 -3.16
C PRO A 324 37.68 -15.99 -4.24
N THR A 325 36.86 -16.99 -4.54
CA THR A 325 35.83 -16.97 -5.60
C THR A 325 34.47 -17.45 -5.09
N LEU A 326 33.40 -17.14 -5.82
CA LEU A 326 32.03 -17.62 -5.59
C LEU A 326 31.86 -19.11 -5.85
N SER A 327 32.73 -19.69 -6.68
CA SER A 327 32.74 -21.10 -7.05
C SER A 327 34.05 -21.76 -6.64
N PRO A 328 34.33 -21.91 -5.33
CA PRO A 328 35.55 -22.52 -4.85
C PRO A 328 35.58 -24.02 -5.19
N CYS A 329 36.75 -24.53 -5.58
CA CYS A 329 36.91 -25.92 -5.99
C CYS A 329 37.34 -26.84 -4.84
N SER A 330 37.80 -26.28 -3.71
CA SER A 330 38.28 -27.06 -2.56
C SER A 330 38.14 -26.29 -1.26
N TRP A 331 37.83 -27.00 -0.18
CA TRP A 331 37.76 -26.42 1.17
C TRP A 331 39.09 -25.82 1.64
N GLY A 332 40.22 -26.27 1.10
CA GLY A 332 41.54 -25.70 1.43
C GLY A 332 41.70 -24.22 1.06
N GLN A 333 40.80 -23.67 0.24
CA GLN A 333 40.73 -22.24 -0.09
C GLN A 333 40.00 -21.42 0.97
N CYS A 334 39.32 -22.08 1.91
CA CYS A 334 38.58 -21.43 2.99
C CYS A 334 39.55 -20.84 4.01
N ARG A 335 39.30 -19.61 4.43
CA ARG A 335 39.86 -19.07 5.69
C ARG A 335 38.75 -18.49 6.56
N GLN A 336 39.02 -18.34 7.84
CA GLN A 336 38.18 -17.53 8.70
C GLN A 336 38.40 -16.05 8.40
N VAL A 337 37.31 -15.30 8.48
CA VAL A 337 37.30 -13.84 8.43
C VAL A 337 37.44 -13.36 9.87
N ALA A 338 38.32 -12.40 10.14
CA ALA A 338 38.33 -11.71 11.42
C ALA A 338 37.21 -10.68 11.46
N HIS A 339 36.64 -10.40 12.64
CA HIS A 339 35.47 -9.51 12.72
C HIS A 339 35.78 -8.09 12.23
N GLU A 340 37.02 -7.62 12.37
CA GLU A 340 37.50 -6.32 11.90
C GLU A 340 37.58 -6.22 10.37
N GLU A 341 37.65 -7.36 9.66
CA GLU A 341 37.65 -7.39 8.20
C GLU A 341 36.24 -7.16 7.60
N LEU A 342 35.19 -7.38 8.41
CA LEU A 342 33.81 -7.19 7.98
C LEU A 342 33.37 -5.75 8.18
N LEU A 343 33.63 -4.93 7.16
CA LEU A 343 33.12 -3.55 7.15
C LEU A 343 31.60 -3.56 7.02
N VAL A 344 30.92 -2.78 7.86
CA VAL A 344 29.47 -2.56 7.83
C VAL A 344 29.20 -1.07 7.88
N CYS A 345 28.11 -0.61 7.29
CA CYS A 345 27.63 0.74 7.57
C CYS A 345 27.07 0.78 9.00
N SER A 346 27.78 1.44 9.92
CA SER A 346 27.38 1.51 11.33
C SER A 346 26.04 2.22 11.52
N TYR A 347 25.79 3.27 10.74
CA TYR A 347 24.54 4.03 10.76
C TYR A 347 23.35 3.13 10.39
N CYS A 348 23.36 2.50 9.22
CA CYS A 348 22.28 1.62 8.76
C CYS A 348 22.01 0.47 9.73
N LEU A 349 23.08 -0.17 10.22
CA LEU A 349 22.96 -1.29 11.16
C LEU A 349 22.34 -0.84 12.49
N GLN A 350 22.74 0.32 13.01
CA GLN A 350 22.17 0.87 14.25
C GLN A 350 20.70 1.24 14.09
N GLU A 351 20.32 1.87 12.97
CA GLU A 351 18.91 2.15 12.68
C GLU A 351 18.10 0.86 12.63
N LYS A 352 18.61 -0.20 12.00
CA LYS A 352 17.90 -1.48 11.95
C LYS A 352 17.75 -2.14 13.31
N ILE A 353 18.80 -2.14 14.13
CA ILE A 353 18.75 -2.67 15.50
C ILE A 353 17.71 -1.91 16.32
N LYS A 354 17.66 -0.57 16.17
CA LYS A 354 16.65 0.27 16.83
C LYS A 354 15.24 -0.07 16.34
N GLU A 355 15.02 -0.15 15.04
CA GLU A 355 13.73 -0.54 14.44
C GLU A 355 13.23 -1.88 15.00
N GLN A 356 14.12 -2.86 15.14
CA GLN A 356 13.78 -4.17 15.71
C GLN A 356 13.44 -4.10 17.19
N HIS A 357 14.17 -3.28 17.95
CA HIS A 357 13.85 -3.04 19.35
C HIS A 357 12.48 -2.38 19.49
N ASP A 358 12.20 -1.34 18.70
CA ASP A 358 10.93 -0.62 18.69
C ASP A 358 9.77 -1.55 18.27
N TRP A 359 9.98 -2.43 17.29
CA TRP A 359 9.02 -3.46 16.89
C TRP A 359 8.74 -4.46 18.02
N LYS A 360 9.76 -4.99 18.68
CA LYS A 360 9.58 -5.91 19.82
C LYS A 360 8.79 -5.24 20.95
N GLN A 361 9.08 -3.97 21.24
CA GLN A 361 8.34 -3.21 22.23
C GLN A 361 6.88 -3.04 21.79
N PHE A 362 6.63 -2.70 20.53
CA PHE A 362 5.28 -2.58 19.98
C PHE A 362 4.51 -3.90 20.05
N ALA A 363 5.11 -5.00 19.62
CA ALA A 363 4.52 -6.34 19.59
C ALA A 363 4.24 -6.91 20.99
N SER A 364 4.96 -6.44 22.02
CA SER A 364 4.72 -6.82 23.42
C SER A 364 3.56 -6.08 24.10
N ARG A 365 2.92 -5.13 23.41
CA ARG A 365 1.70 -4.46 23.88
C ARG A 365 0.50 -5.43 23.88
N SER A 366 -0.64 -4.96 24.38
CA SER A 366 -1.90 -5.71 24.31
C SER A 366 -2.18 -6.12 22.85
N PRO A 367 -2.34 -7.43 22.59
CA PRO A 367 -2.48 -7.91 21.23
C PRO A 367 -3.86 -7.55 20.66
N LEU A 368 -3.93 -7.53 19.33
CA LEU A 368 -5.21 -7.56 18.63
C LEU A 368 -5.84 -8.94 18.77
N PHE A 369 -7.06 -8.99 19.29
CA PHE A 369 -7.81 -10.23 19.42
C PHE A 369 -8.50 -10.59 18.11
N ILE A 370 -8.29 -11.82 17.65
CA ILE A 370 -8.84 -12.31 16.38
C ILE A 370 -9.87 -13.42 16.63
N LEU A 371 -10.92 -13.37 15.81
CA LEU A 371 -11.84 -14.48 15.52
C LEU A 371 -11.47 -15.06 14.15
N ASP A 372 -11.18 -16.35 14.08
CA ASP A 372 -10.96 -17.08 12.83
C ASP A 372 -12.20 -17.93 12.48
N PRO A 373 -13.12 -17.44 11.62
CA PRO A 373 -14.42 -18.07 11.40
C PRO A 373 -14.39 -19.34 10.55
N PHE A 374 -13.25 -19.68 9.93
CA PHE A 374 -13.05 -20.84 9.06
C PHE A 374 -11.66 -21.43 9.29
N ALA A 375 -11.39 -21.75 10.55
CA ALA A 375 -10.01 -21.84 11.02
C ALA A 375 -9.21 -23.04 10.48
N GLY A 376 -9.87 -24.09 9.99
CA GLY A 376 -9.22 -25.35 9.69
C GLY A 376 -8.46 -25.87 10.90
N VAL A 377 -7.20 -26.25 10.70
CA VAL A 377 -6.30 -26.70 11.78
C VAL A 377 -5.64 -25.56 12.56
N GLY A 378 -5.94 -24.29 12.23
CA GLY A 378 -5.38 -23.10 12.88
C GLY A 378 -4.08 -22.57 12.28
N ALA A 379 -3.71 -22.97 11.05
CA ALA A 379 -2.42 -22.59 10.45
C ALA A 379 -2.28 -21.07 10.23
N LEU A 380 -3.34 -20.40 9.76
CA LEU A 380 -3.35 -18.95 9.59
C LEU A 380 -3.21 -18.25 10.95
N SER A 381 -4.03 -18.66 11.92
CA SER A 381 -3.98 -18.18 13.30
C SER A 381 -2.58 -18.29 13.91
N GLN A 382 -1.93 -19.45 13.77
CA GLN A 382 -0.56 -19.67 14.25
C GLN A 382 0.46 -18.77 13.55
N GLY A 383 0.34 -18.58 12.23
CA GLY A 383 1.21 -17.68 11.47
C GLY A 383 1.07 -16.22 11.91
N LEU A 384 -0.16 -15.75 12.12
CA LEU A 384 -0.44 -14.39 12.60
C LEU A 384 0.09 -14.16 14.02
N GLU A 385 -0.11 -15.12 14.93
CA GLU A 385 0.46 -15.03 16.29
C GLU A 385 1.99 -15.03 16.28
N SER A 386 2.61 -15.82 15.40
CA SER A 386 4.07 -15.87 15.24
C SER A 386 4.66 -14.55 14.72
N ALA A 387 3.89 -13.75 13.99
CA ALA A 387 4.29 -12.41 13.56
C ALA A 387 4.32 -11.39 14.73
N GLY A 388 3.64 -11.68 15.83
CA GLY A 388 3.57 -10.85 17.04
C GLY A 388 2.44 -9.82 17.04
N GLY A 389 2.06 -9.33 18.22
CA GLY A 389 1.02 -8.30 18.39
C GLY A 389 -0.43 -8.77 18.11
N ILE A 390 -0.62 -10.06 17.86
CA ILE A 390 -1.92 -10.68 17.54
C ILE A 390 -2.15 -11.88 18.45
N LYS A 391 -3.39 -12.10 18.88
CA LYS A 391 -3.81 -13.29 19.60
C LYS A 391 -5.14 -13.80 19.07
N THR A 392 -5.18 -15.04 18.60
CA THR A 392 -6.44 -15.70 18.26
C THR A 392 -7.12 -16.13 19.55
N THR A 393 -8.32 -15.63 19.79
CA THR A 393 -9.08 -15.94 21.02
C THR A 393 -10.25 -16.86 20.74
N HIS A 394 -10.78 -16.79 19.52
CA HIS A 394 -11.93 -17.56 19.10
C HIS A 394 -11.71 -18.11 17.71
N ALA A 395 -12.19 -19.31 17.47
CA ALA A 395 -12.18 -19.95 16.16
C ALA A 395 -13.50 -20.68 15.93
N ILE A 396 -13.96 -20.72 14.69
CA ILE A 396 -15.09 -21.54 14.25
C ILE A 396 -14.59 -22.47 13.16
N GLU A 397 -14.85 -23.76 13.32
CA GLU A 397 -14.44 -24.78 12.35
C GLU A 397 -15.50 -25.88 12.27
N ILE A 398 -15.97 -26.15 11.05
CA ILE A 398 -17.05 -27.12 10.84
C ILE A 398 -16.56 -28.57 10.94
N SER A 399 -15.33 -28.86 10.51
CA SER A 399 -14.74 -30.19 10.55
C SER A 399 -14.30 -30.57 11.98
N PRO A 400 -14.88 -31.62 12.58
CA PRO A 400 -14.52 -32.05 13.93
C PRO A 400 -13.04 -32.36 14.12
N SER A 401 -12.39 -32.97 13.14
CA SER A 401 -10.97 -33.33 13.22
C SER A 401 -10.05 -32.10 13.15
N ALA A 402 -10.41 -31.12 12.33
CA ALA A 402 -9.65 -29.88 12.20
C ALA A 402 -9.82 -29.00 13.45
N ALA A 403 -11.07 -28.85 13.94
CA ALA A 403 -11.38 -28.15 15.18
C ALA A 403 -10.63 -28.78 16.39
N PHE A 404 -10.65 -30.11 16.49
CA PHE A 404 -9.91 -30.83 17.52
C PHE A 404 -8.39 -30.58 17.42
N THR A 405 -7.85 -30.60 16.20
CA THR A 405 -6.42 -30.33 15.96
C THR A 405 -6.05 -28.91 16.38
N PHE A 406 -6.86 -27.91 16.03
CA PHE A 406 -6.62 -26.53 16.43
C PHE A 406 -6.68 -26.39 17.96
N GLY A 407 -7.76 -26.85 18.60
CA GLY A 407 -7.89 -26.75 20.06
C GLY A 407 -6.77 -27.46 20.83
N LYS A 408 -6.21 -28.53 20.26
CA LYS A 408 -5.04 -29.22 20.84
C LYS A 408 -3.75 -28.41 20.74
N ASN A 409 -3.54 -27.66 19.66
CA ASN A 409 -2.33 -26.86 19.43
C ASN A 409 -2.43 -25.44 19.99
N SER A 410 -3.63 -24.97 20.31
CA SER A 410 -3.89 -23.62 20.83
C SER A 410 -4.89 -23.69 21.99
N SER A 411 -4.40 -24.13 23.15
CA SER A 411 -5.25 -24.41 24.31
C SER A 411 -5.91 -23.17 24.94
N ASP A 412 -5.45 -21.98 24.56
CA ASP A 412 -5.99 -20.68 24.98
C ASP A 412 -6.98 -20.09 23.97
N THR A 413 -7.24 -20.78 22.85
CA THR A 413 -8.27 -20.42 21.86
C THR A 413 -9.56 -21.19 22.13
N VAL A 414 -10.70 -20.49 22.18
CA VAL A 414 -12.02 -21.13 22.20
C VAL A 414 -12.38 -21.57 20.79
N VAL A 415 -12.41 -22.89 20.56
CA VAL A 415 -12.72 -23.46 19.24
C VAL A 415 -14.15 -23.99 19.22
N TYR A 416 -15.03 -23.32 18.48
CA TYR A 416 -16.41 -23.76 18.23
C TYR A 416 -16.44 -24.74 17.06
N ASN A 417 -16.70 -26.02 17.32
CA ASN A 417 -16.87 -26.99 16.24
C ASN A 417 -18.30 -26.91 15.67
N GLN A 418 -18.55 -25.91 14.81
CA GLN A 418 -19.89 -25.63 14.27
C GLN A 418 -19.81 -24.87 12.95
N CYS A 419 -20.92 -24.87 12.20
CA CYS A 419 -21.12 -24.01 11.04
C CYS A 419 -21.11 -22.52 11.44
N ALA A 420 -20.28 -21.72 10.76
CA ALA A 420 -20.19 -20.28 10.98
C ALA A 420 -21.54 -19.55 10.82
N ASN A 421 -22.42 -20.02 9.92
CA ASN A 421 -23.76 -19.44 9.75
C ASN A 421 -24.63 -19.63 11.00
N GLU A 422 -24.55 -20.79 11.67
CA GLU A 422 -25.32 -21.03 12.91
C GLU A 422 -24.77 -20.18 14.05
N MET A 423 -23.44 -20.08 14.18
CA MET A 423 -22.80 -19.21 15.15
C MET A 423 -23.16 -17.74 14.93
N LEU A 424 -23.21 -17.28 13.67
CA LEU A 424 -23.65 -15.92 13.34
C LEU A 424 -25.12 -15.69 13.70
N ARG A 425 -26.01 -16.61 13.34
CA ARG A 425 -27.45 -16.53 13.69
C ARG A 425 -27.65 -16.47 15.19
N TYR A 426 -26.95 -17.31 15.95
CA TYR A 426 -26.96 -17.27 17.41
C TYR A 426 -26.49 -15.90 17.91
N THR A 427 -25.33 -15.43 17.47
CA THR A 427 -24.74 -14.15 17.91
C THR A 427 -25.66 -12.97 17.66
N VAL A 428 -26.29 -12.90 16.48
CA VAL A 428 -27.25 -11.83 16.14
C VAL A 428 -28.49 -11.88 17.04
N LYS A 429 -29.05 -13.07 17.30
CA LYS A 429 -30.23 -13.24 18.16
C LYS A 429 -29.92 -12.97 19.63
N TYR A 430 -28.78 -13.47 20.12
CA TYR A 430 -28.26 -13.21 21.45
C TYR A 430 -28.07 -11.72 21.69
N HIS A 431 -27.44 -10.99 20.75
CA HIS A 431 -27.25 -9.54 20.88
C HIS A 431 -28.57 -8.75 20.88
N LYS A 432 -29.62 -9.28 20.24
CA LYS A 432 -30.98 -8.72 20.27
C LYS A 432 -31.78 -9.12 21.51
N GLY A 433 -31.21 -9.90 22.44
CA GLY A 433 -31.89 -10.40 23.64
C GLY A 433 -32.95 -11.46 23.35
N LEU A 434 -32.88 -12.14 22.20
CA LEU A 434 -33.83 -13.18 21.80
C LEU A 434 -33.39 -14.60 22.21
N LEU A 435 -32.12 -14.76 22.58
CA LEU A 435 -31.50 -15.99 23.07
C LEU A 435 -30.59 -15.64 24.24
N ASP A 436 -30.25 -16.63 25.06
CA ASP A 436 -29.25 -16.50 26.13
C ASP A 436 -28.04 -17.42 25.90
N ALA A 437 -27.11 -17.45 26.87
CA ALA A 437 -25.87 -18.21 26.75
C ALA A 437 -26.09 -19.74 26.68
N THR A 438 -27.22 -20.24 27.19
CA THR A 438 -27.57 -21.67 27.16
C THR A 438 -28.08 -22.13 25.80
N ASP A 439 -28.49 -21.20 24.94
CA ASP A 439 -28.92 -21.44 23.56
C ASP A 439 -27.76 -21.55 22.56
N GLN A 440 -26.50 -21.54 23.05
CA GLN A 440 -25.33 -21.64 22.18
C GLN A 440 -25.39 -22.93 21.33
N PRO A 441 -25.13 -22.85 20.01
CA PRO A 441 -25.08 -24.03 19.15
C PRO A 441 -24.14 -25.10 19.70
N LYS A 442 -24.64 -26.34 19.77
CA LYS A 442 -23.86 -27.51 20.21
C LYS A 442 -22.71 -27.79 19.25
N HIS A 443 -21.66 -28.44 19.73
CA HIS A 443 -20.54 -28.82 18.89
C HIS A 443 -20.89 -30.06 18.06
N LEU A 444 -20.56 -30.07 16.77
CA LEU A 444 -20.86 -31.17 15.86
C LEU A 444 -20.17 -32.49 16.27
N SER A 445 -19.00 -32.39 16.91
CA SER A 445 -18.28 -33.53 17.47
C SER A 445 -19.08 -34.27 18.55
N GLU A 446 -19.94 -33.57 19.31
CA GLU A 446 -20.79 -34.19 20.34
C GLU A 446 -21.91 -35.04 19.71
N GLU A 447 -22.42 -34.63 18.55
CA GLU A 447 -23.44 -35.37 17.79
C GLU A 447 -22.87 -36.65 17.16
N LEU A 448 -21.63 -36.60 16.68
CA LEU A 448 -20.91 -37.77 16.15
C LEU A 448 -20.70 -38.86 17.20
N VAL A 449 -20.30 -38.49 18.42
CA VAL A 449 -20.13 -39.44 19.53
C VAL A 449 -21.46 -40.10 19.90
N PHE A 450 -22.56 -39.34 19.85
CA PHE A 450 -23.89 -39.87 20.10
C PHE A 450 -24.33 -40.89 19.02
N LEU A 451 -24.09 -40.59 17.74
CA LEU A 451 -24.44 -41.49 16.63
C LEU A 451 -23.62 -42.79 16.64
N VAL A 452 -22.31 -42.71 16.93
CA VAL A 452 -21.45 -43.90 17.04
C VAL A 452 -21.86 -44.78 18.23
N SER A 453 -22.24 -44.15 19.35
CA SER A 453 -22.72 -44.89 20.54
C SER A 453 -24.04 -45.62 20.29
N LEU A 454 -24.91 -45.07 19.42
CA LEU A 454 -26.16 -45.69 18.99
C LEU A 454 -26.00 -46.80 17.95
N THR A 455 -24.89 -46.82 17.19
CA THR A 455 -24.62 -47.89 16.20
C THR A 455 -23.88 -49.07 16.82
N LEU A 456 -23.26 -48.89 17.97
CA LEU A 456 -22.54 -49.92 18.73
C LEU A 456 -23.38 -50.57 19.84
N ALA A 457 -24.57 -50.03 20.12
CA ALA A 457 -25.59 -50.62 21.01
C ALA A 457 -26.66 -51.34 20.19
#